data_AF-A0AAW2UYW2-F1
#
_entry.id   AF-A0AAW2UYW2-F1
#
_cell.length_a   1.000
_cell.length_b   1.000
_cell.length_c   1.000
_cell.angle_alpha   90.00
_cell.angle_beta   90.00
_cell.angle_gamma   90.00
#
_symmetry.space_group_name_H-M   'P 1'
#
loop_
_entity.id
_entity.type
_entity.pdbx_description
1 polymer ?
#
loop_
_entity_poly.entity_id
_entity_poly.type
_entity_poly.pdbx_seq_one_letter_code
_entity_poly.pdbx_strand_id
1 'polypeptide(L)'
;MGKAGAVIRRSIFSFLQNYQYFTSTPALLAFPFAVSTLLSQSLVSSSSLFTLVHGRLSSLFLAAGFPPSSELFTVLGLKLSQTILTFFFVCPFTFHFSSSPRRP
;
A
#
# COMPACT_ATOMS: atom_id res chain seq x y z
N MET A 1 30.67 13.06 33.65
CA MET A 1 30.16 13.25 32.26
C MET A 1 30.76 12.32 31.19
N GLY A 2 31.75 11.44 31.47
CA GLY A 2 32.40 10.63 30.42
C GLY A 2 31.62 9.41 29.89
N LYS A 3 30.73 8.79 30.68
CA LYS A 3 30.00 7.56 30.27
C LYS A 3 28.94 7.81 29.20
N ALA A 4 28.22 8.94 29.27
CA ALA A 4 27.21 9.29 28.27
C ALA A 4 27.82 9.49 26.87
N GLY A 5 28.97 10.18 26.78
CA GLY A 5 29.70 10.35 25.53
C GLY A 5 30.20 9.04 24.93
N ALA A 6 30.64 8.09 25.77
CA ALA A 6 31.05 6.76 25.32
C ALA A 6 29.86 5.95 24.76
N VAL A 7 28.68 6.06 25.37
CA VAL A 7 27.44 5.42 24.88
C VAL A 7 27.01 6.03 23.55
N ILE A 8 26.98 7.35 23.43
CA ILE A 8 26.61 8.05 22.19
C ILE A 8 27.59 7.70 21.04
N ARG A 9 28.89 7.67 21.34
CA ARG A 9 29.89 7.28 20.33
C ARG A 9 29.73 5.83 19.88
N ARG A 10 29.40 4.92 20.81
CA ARG A 10 29.16 3.50 20.51
C ARG A 10 27.88 3.33 19.67
N SER A 11 26.81 4.04 19.99
CA SER A 11 25.55 3.95 19.24
C SER A 11 25.69 4.53 17.83
N ILE A 12 26.35 5.68 17.66
CA ILE A 12 26.63 6.26 16.32
C ILE A 12 27.50 5.31 15.50
N PHE A 13 28.56 4.74 16.10
CA PHE A 13 29.43 3.79 15.41
C PHE A 13 28.68 2.52 14.98
N SER A 14 27.89 1.92 15.86
CA SER A 14 27.07 0.74 15.52
C SER A 14 25.98 1.05 14.50
N PHE A 15 25.42 2.27 14.51
CA PHE A 15 24.46 2.72 13.51
C PHE A 15 25.11 2.87 12.13
N LEU A 16 26.27 3.53 12.04
CA LEU A 16 27.02 3.69 10.79
C LEU A 16 27.51 2.34 10.24
N GLN A 17 27.92 1.43 11.11
CA GLN A 17 28.37 0.09 10.72
C GLN A 17 27.24 -0.75 10.08
N ASN A 18 25.98 -0.52 10.48
CA ASN A 18 24.80 -1.21 9.94
C ASN A 18 23.95 -0.31 9.01
N TYR A 19 24.49 0.84 8.58
CA TYR A 19 23.74 1.84 7.82
C TYR A 19 23.20 1.30 6.49
N GLN A 20 23.99 0.44 5.84
CA GLN A 20 23.62 -0.19 4.57
C GLN A 20 22.44 -1.15 4.73
N TYR A 21 22.34 -1.88 5.85
CA TYR A 21 21.15 -2.67 6.16
C TYR A 21 19.94 -1.78 6.43
N PHE A 22 20.10 -0.75 7.26
CA PHE A 22 19.02 0.20 7.56
C PHE A 22 18.50 0.96 6.34
N THR A 23 19.35 1.21 5.35
CA THR A 23 18.99 1.93 4.12
C THR A 23 18.49 0.99 3.02
N SER A 24 19.13 -0.17 2.86
CA SER A 24 18.84 -1.09 1.75
C SER A 24 17.48 -1.77 1.92
N THR A 25 17.08 -2.16 3.13
CA THR A 25 15.78 -2.81 3.37
C THR A 25 14.58 -1.92 3.01
N PRO A 26 14.46 -0.68 3.52
CA PRO A 26 13.36 0.20 3.12
C PRO A 26 13.46 0.65 1.66
N ALA A 27 14.67 0.81 1.10
CA ALA A 27 14.84 1.14 -0.32
C ALA A 27 14.34 0.00 -1.25
N LEU A 28 14.62 -1.26 -0.89
CA LEU A 28 14.12 -2.44 -1.60
C LEU A 28 12.59 -2.57 -1.52
N LEU A 29 11.96 -2.06 -0.46
CA LEU A 29 10.50 -2.04 -0.28
C LEU A 29 9.84 -0.82 -0.94
N ALA A 30 10.55 0.31 -1.03
CA ALA A 30 10.04 1.53 -1.67
C ALA A 30 9.80 1.34 -3.17
N PHE A 31 10.66 0.57 -3.84
CA PHE A 31 10.52 0.27 -5.26
C PHE A 31 9.21 -0.49 -5.61
N PRO A 32 8.91 -1.66 -5.03
CA PRO A 32 7.67 -2.37 -5.34
C PRO A 32 6.41 -1.63 -4.84
N PHE A 33 6.52 -0.81 -3.79
CA PHE A 33 5.45 0.11 -3.37
C PHE A 33 5.17 1.19 -4.44
N ALA A 34 6.20 1.81 -4.99
CA ALA A 34 6.08 2.80 -6.07
C ALA A 34 5.50 2.15 -7.34
N VAL A 35 5.97 0.96 -7.72
CA VAL A 35 5.42 0.20 -8.85
C VAL A 35 3.94 -0.11 -8.66
N SER A 36 3.54 -0.53 -7.46
CA SER A 36 2.14 -0.89 -7.15
C SER A 36 1.20 0.31 -7.15
N THR A 37 1.67 1.45 -6.66
CA THR A 37 0.90 2.71 -6.69
C THR A 37 0.76 3.23 -8.11
N LEU A 38 1.83 3.21 -8.91
CA LEU A 38 1.79 3.62 -10.31
C LEU A 38 0.91 2.70 -11.17
N LEU A 39 1.01 1.38 -10.95
CA LEU A 39 0.19 0.38 -11.63
C LEU A 39 -1.29 0.50 -11.23
N SER A 40 -1.59 0.78 -9.95
CA SER A 40 -2.97 1.05 -9.51
C SER A 40 -3.58 2.25 -10.22
N GLN A 41 -2.83 3.34 -10.39
CA GLN A 41 -3.30 4.52 -11.12
C GLN A 41 -3.53 4.22 -12.61
N SER A 42 -2.62 3.49 -13.24
CA SER A 42 -2.74 3.08 -14.64
C SER A 42 -3.93 2.15 -14.87
N LEU A 43 -4.16 1.18 -13.98
CA LEU A 43 -5.29 0.26 -14.05
C LEU A 43 -6.64 0.96 -13.85
N VAL A 44 -6.71 1.95 -12.95
CA VAL A 44 -7.94 2.75 -12.79
C VAL A 44 -8.26 3.53 -14.06
N SER A 45 -7.24 4.06 -14.75
CA SER A 45 -7.44 4.86 -15.95
C SER A 45 -7.66 4.05 -17.24
N SER A 46 -7.14 2.82 -17.33
CA SER A 46 -7.04 2.08 -18.60
C SER A 46 -7.65 0.67 -18.59
N SER A 47 -8.19 0.18 -17.46
CA SER A 47 -8.47 -1.25 -17.32
C SER A 47 -9.92 -1.65 -17.57
N SER A 48 -10.08 -2.70 -18.38
CA SER A 48 -11.29 -3.53 -18.45
C SER A 48 -11.64 -4.19 -17.11
N LEU A 49 -10.67 -4.38 -16.21
CA LEU A 49 -10.92 -4.90 -14.85
C LEU A 49 -11.69 -3.91 -13.99
N PHE A 50 -11.44 -2.60 -14.15
CA PHE A 50 -12.20 -1.59 -13.45
C PHE A 50 -13.67 -1.63 -13.85
N THR A 51 -13.93 -1.72 -15.16
CA THR A 51 -15.29 -1.86 -15.72
C THR A 51 -15.96 -3.16 -15.29
N LEU A 52 -15.22 -4.27 -15.22
CA LEU A 52 -15.72 -5.56 -14.75
C LEU A 52 -16.12 -5.52 -13.26
N VAL A 53 -15.24 -5.00 -12.40
CA VAL A 53 -15.51 -4.89 -10.95
C VAL A 53 -16.67 -3.91 -10.70
N HIS A 54 -16.69 -2.78 -11.41
CA HIS A 54 -17.78 -1.81 -11.32
C HIS A 54 -19.11 -2.42 -11.77
N GLY A 55 -19.13 -3.18 -12.87
CA GLY A 55 -20.34 -3.88 -13.34
C GLY A 55 -20.85 -4.94 -12.35
N ARG A 56 -19.94 -5.69 -11.71
CA ARG A 56 -20.30 -6.68 -10.68
C ARG A 56 -20.85 -6.02 -9.43
N LEU A 57 -20.22 -4.95 -8.95
CA LEU A 57 -20.75 -4.15 -7.84
C LEU A 57 -22.11 -3.56 -8.19
N SER A 58 -22.26 -3.02 -9.39
CA SER A 58 -23.52 -2.46 -9.85
C SER A 58 -24.65 -3.50 -9.81
N SER A 59 -24.39 -4.72 -10.29
CA SER A 59 -25.32 -5.85 -10.21
C SER A 59 -25.64 -6.27 -8.77
N LEU A 60 -24.68 -6.30 -7.85
CA LEU A 60 -24.92 -6.65 -6.44
C LEU A 60 -25.79 -5.61 -5.74
N PHE A 61 -25.56 -4.34 -6.02
CA PHE A 61 -26.35 -3.27 -5.44
C PHE A 61 -27.75 -3.17 -6.04
N LEU A 62 -27.91 -3.45 -7.34
CA LEU A 62 -29.23 -3.64 -7.94
C LEU A 62 -30.00 -4.78 -7.25
N ALA A 63 -29.34 -5.90 -6.97
CA ALA A 63 -29.93 -7.01 -6.24
C ALA A 63 -30.27 -6.65 -4.77
N ALA A 64 -29.52 -5.73 -4.17
CA ALA A 64 -29.78 -5.19 -2.84
C ALA A 64 -30.85 -4.06 -2.85
N GLY A 65 -31.43 -3.72 -4.00
CA GLY A 65 -32.51 -2.74 -4.12
C GLY A 65 -32.06 -1.28 -4.17
N PHE A 66 -30.77 -1.02 -4.39
CA PHE A 66 -30.28 0.36 -4.53
C PHE A 66 -30.62 0.92 -5.93
N PRO A 67 -31.15 2.16 -6.01
CA PRO A 67 -31.50 2.77 -7.29
C PRO A 67 -30.23 3.11 -8.09
N PRO A 68 -30.11 2.65 -9.35
CA PRO A 68 -28.92 2.86 -10.18
C PRO A 68 -28.78 4.31 -10.70
N SER A 69 -29.83 5.13 -10.58
CA SER A 69 -29.88 6.52 -11.03
C SER A 69 -29.30 7.53 -10.03
N SER A 70 -28.87 7.07 -8.85
CA SER A 70 -28.31 7.95 -7.83
C SER A 70 -26.85 8.31 -8.16
N GLU A 71 -26.52 9.59 -8.21
CA GLU A 71 -25.12 10.07 -8.31
C GLU A 71 -24.22 9.46 -7.22
N LEU A 72 -24.77 9.25 -6.02
CA LEU A 72 -24.06 8.61 -4.91
C LEU A 72 -23.70 7.17 -5.22
N PHE A 73 -24.56 6.45 -5.94
CA PHE A 73 -24.34 5.07 -6.33
C PHE A 73 -23.14 4.94 -7.28
N THR A 74 -23.10 5.81 -8.28
CA THR A 74 -22.03 5.86 -9.27
C THR A 74 -20.69 6.20 -8.62
N VAL A 75 -20.67 7.23 -7.76
CA VAL A 75 -19.48 7.67 -7.04
C VAL A 75 -19.00 6.62 -6.04
N LEU A 76 -19.91 6.00 -5.28
CA LEU A 76 -19.59 4.95 -4.33
C LEU A 76 -19.03 3.71 -5.04
N GLY A 77 -19.67 3.27 -6.14
CA GLY A 77 -19.19 2.15 -6.94
C GLY A 77 -17.81 2.40 -7.54
N LEU A 78 -17.55 3.62 -8.04
CA LEU A 78 -16.24 4.05 -8.52
C LEU A 78 -15.17 3.98 -7.42
N LYS A 79 -15.44 4.60 -6.27
CA LYS A 79 -14.50 4.66 -5.15
C LYS A 79 -14.25 3.30 -4.54
N LEU A 80 -15.29 2.48 -4.37
CA LEU A 80 -15.16 1.14 -3.82
C LEU A 80 -14.34 0.23 -4.76
N SER A 81 -14.61 0.28 -6.05
CA SER A 81 -13.82 -0.48 -7.06
C SER A 81 -12.35 -0.07 -7.02
N GLN A 82 -12.08 1.24 -6.96
CA GLN A 82 -10.74 1.78 -6.82
C GLN A 82 -10.06 1.31 -5.52
N THR A 83 -10.74 1.37 -4.39
CA THR A 83 -10.22 0.92 -3.09
C THR A 83 -9.93 -0.57 -3.07
N ILE A 84 -10.81 -1.42 -3.61
CA ILE A 84 -10.62 -2.87 -3.65
C ILE A 84 -9.39 -3.24 -4.48
N LEU A 85 -9.24 -2.64 -5.66
CA LEU A 85 -8.08 -2.87 -6.52
C LEU A 85 -6.80 -2.38 -5.84
N THR A 86 -6.83 -1.16 -5.28
CA THR A 86 -5.67 -0.60 -4.56
C THR A 86 -5.31 -1.46 -3.36
N PHE A 87 -6.30 -1.99 -2.64
CA PHE A 87 -6.10 -2.91 -1.52
C PHE A 87 -5.42 -4.19 -1.99
N PHE A 88 -5.90 -4.86 -3.04
CA PHE A 88 -5.27 -6.08 -3.56
C PHE A 88 -3.80 -5.86 -3.98
N PHE A 89 -3.48 -4.69 -4.54
CA PHE A 89 -2.11 -4.37 -4.93
C PHE A 89 -1.22 -3.97 -3.76
N VAL A 90 -1.71 -3.17 -2.80
CA VAL A 90 -0.89 -2.62 -1.70
C VAL A 90 -0.81 -3.58 -0.50
N CYS A 91 -1.86 -4.35 -0.24
CA CYS A 91 -1.98 -5.27 0.89
C CYS A 91 -0.80 -6.26 1.05
N PRO A 92 -0.32 -6.97 0.00
CA PRO A 92 0.82 -7.87 0.15
C PRO A 92 2.09 -7.17 0.62
N PHE A 93 2.30 -5.89 0.27
CA PHE A 93 3.46 -5.12 0.71
C PHE A 93 3.36 -4.69 2.17
N THR A 94 2.15 -4.38 2.65
CA THR A 94 1.91 -4.06 4.07
C THR A 94 2.18 -5.28 4.96
N PHE A 95 1.72 -6.47 4.56
CA PHE A 95 2.01 -7.71 5.30
C PHE A 95 3.50 -8.08 5.23
N HIS A 96 4.15 -7.89 4.09
CA HIS A 96 5.58 -8.16 3.98
C HIS A 96 6.41 -7.29 4.93
N PHE A 97 6.09 -6.00 5.05
CA PHE A 97 6.73 -5.10 6.02
C PHE A 97 6.53 -5.56 7.48
N SER A 98 5.32 -5.98 7.85
CA SER A 98 5.04 -6.46 9.21
C SER A 98 5.69 -7.82 9.51
N SER A 99 5.93 -8.64 8.49
CA SER A 99 6.58 -9.95 8.63
C SER A 99 8.11 -9.88 8.63
N SER A 100 8.70 -8.73 8.28
CA SER A 100 10.15 -8.55 8.33
C SER A 100 10.61 -8.68 9.79
N PRO A 101 11.50 -9.63 10.10
CA PRO A 101 11.90 -9.90 11.47
C PRO A 101 12.60 -8.66 12.03
N ARG A 102 11.93 -7.97 12.96
CA ARG A 102 12.61 -7.08 13.90
C ARG A 102 13.55 -7.95 14.74
N ARG A 103 14.77 -8.19 14.26
CA ARG A 103 15.82 -8.73 15.11
C ARG A 103 16.45 -7.59 15.92
N PRO A 104 16.68 -7.83 17.23
CA PRO A 104 17.19 -6.83 18.17
C PRO A 104 18.62 -6.39 17.87
#